data_AF-A9DJQ2-F1
#
_entry.id   AF-A9DJQ2-F1
#
_cell.length_a   1.000
_cell.length_b   1.000
_cell.length_c   1.000
_cell.angle_alpha   90.00
_cell.angle_beta   90.00
_cell.angle_gamma   90.00
#
_symmetry.space_group_name_H-M   'P 1'
#
loop_
_entity.id
_entity.type
_entity.pdbx_description
1 polymer ?
#
loop_
_entity_poly.entity_id
_entity_poly.type
_entity_poly.pdbx_seq_one_letter_code
_entity_poly.pdbx_strand_id
1 'polypeptide(L)' 'MKWKGNKKFKEVITEDGYHLKAEYIQESKYWWIVYKNGKVLYRAVAESEFASSLQTAQARAQQRMIKHLKSMMS' A
#
# COMPACT_ATOMS: atom_id res chain seq x y z
N MET A 1 1.60 13.15 0.33
CA MET A 1 1.72 12.00 1.26
C MET A 1 3.17 11.79 1.64
N LYS A 2 3.50 11.76 2.94
CA LYS A 2 4.87 11.54 3.42
C LYS A 2 5.00 10.12 3.98
N TRP A 3 5.60 9.23 3.20
CA TRP A 3 5.90 7.87 3.63
C TRP A 3 7.00 7.88 4.71
N LYS A 4 6.76 7.17 5.81
CA LYS A 4 7.71 6.97 6.93
C LYS A 4 8.21 5.52 6.92
N GLY A 5 9.35 5.25 7.56
CA GLY A 5 9.98 3.92 7.59
C GLY A 5 11.38 3.90 6.96
N ASN A 6 11.90 2.71 6.67
CA ASN A 6 13.28 2.48 6.23
C ASN A 6 13.37 1.87 4.81
N LYS A 7 14.49 1.24 4.45
CA LYS A 7 14.70 0.62 3.14
C LYS A 7 13.92 -0.69 2.93
N LYS A 8 13.48 -1.34 4.01
CA LYS A 8 12.72 -2.60 3.98
C LYS A 8 11.21 -2.37 4.09
N PHE A 9 10.77 -1.30 4.74
CA PHE A 9 9.35 -1.00 4.84
C PHE A 9 9.09 0.50 4.78
N LYS A 10 7.94 0.86 4.21
CA LYS A 10 7.40 2.21 4.24
C LYS A 10 5.91 2.16 4.55
N GLU A 11 5.42 3.12 5.31
CA GLU A 11 3.99 3.30 5.53
C GLU A 11 3.57 4.78 5.52
N VAL A 12 2.29 5.02 5.30
CA VAL A 12 1.69 6.34 5.43
C VAL A 12 0.28 6.20 5.98
N ILE A 13 -0.08 7.07 6.92
CA ILE A 13 -1.43 7.22 7.46
C ILE A 13 -1.94 8.57 6.98
N THR A 14 -3.15 8.60 6.41
CA THR A 14 -3.82 9.81 5.95
C THR A 14 -4.81 10.30 6.99
N GLU A 15 -5.12 11.59 6.97
CA GLU A 15 -6.13 12.20 7.84
C GLU A 15 -7.52 11.58 7.61
N ASP A 16 -7.82 11.20 6.37
CA ASP A 16 -9.05 10.49 6.02
C ASP A 16 -9.10 9.04 6.53
N GLY A 17 -8.17 8.59 7.37
CA GLY A 17 -8.20 7.25 7.98
C GLY A 17 -7.74 6.11 7.07
N TYR A 18 -7.04 6.40 5.97
CA TYR A 18 -6.32 5.36 5.23
C TYR A 18 -4.97 5.08 5.86
N HIS A 19 -4.56 3.82 5.81
CA HIS A 19 -3.21 3.40 6.15
C HIS A 19 -2.66 2.53 5.03
N LEU A 20 -1.56 2.94 4.42
CA LEU A 20 -0.91 2.23 3.33
C LEU A 20 0.43 1.74 3.86
N LYS A 21 0.73 0.47 3.63
CA LYS A 21 2.01 -0.13 4.02
C LYS A 21 2.60 -0.89 2.83
N ALA A 22 3.90 -0.76 2.66
CA ALA A 22 4.72 -1.48 1.70
C ALA A 22 5.91 -2.10 2.44
N GLU A 23 6.19 -3.38 2.24
CA GLU A 23 7.15 -4.13 3.04
C GLU A 23 7.88 -5.18 2.19
N TYR A 24 9.19 -5.30 2.40
CA TYR A 24 10.02 -6.35 1.84
C TYR A 24 9.66 -7.69 2.48
N ILE A 25 9.38 -8.71 1.67
CA ILE A 25 9.22 -10.08 2.16
C ILE A 25 10.52 -10.86 1.94
N GLN A 26 10.86 -11.13 0.68
CA GLN A 26 12.00 -11.98 0.29
C GLN A 26 12.32 -11.78 -1.20
N GLU A 27 13.51 -12.17 -1.67
CA GLU A 27 13.81 -12.29 -3.12
C GLU A 27 13.43 -11.06 -3.98
N SER A 28 13.61 -9.84 -3.44
CA SER A 28 13.18 -8.61 -4.11
C SER A 28 11.66 -8.50 -4.36
N LYS A 29 10.85 -9.30 -3.68
CA LYS A 29 9.39 -9.22 -3.60
C LYS A 29 8.99 -8.29 -2.45
N TYR A 30 8.21 -7.28 -2.78
CA TYR A 30 7.65 -6.31 -1.86
C TYR A 30 6.14 -6.46 -1.82
N TRP A 31 5.63 -6.70 -0.63
CA TRP A 31 4.22 -6.72 -0.29
C TRP A 31 3.67 -5.32 -0.12
N TRP A 32 2.36 -5.19 -0.31
CA TRP A 32 1.65 -3.96 -0.04
C TRP A 32 0.24 -4.25 0.45
N ILE A 33 -0.27 -3.33 1.28
CA ILE A 33 -1.60 -3.39 1.86
C ILE A 33 -2.15 -1.99 2.08
N VAL A 34 -3.47 -1.87 1.96
CA VAL A 34 -4.25 -0.66 2.18
C VAL A 34 -5.32 -0.99 3.21
N TYR A 35 -5.38 -0.19 4.26
CA TYR A 35 -6.45 -0.20 5.25
C TYR A 35 -7.29 1.07 5.14
N LYS A 36 -8.55 0.98 5.56
CA LYS A 36 -9.45 2.11 5.81
C LYS A 36 -10.07 1.91 7.18
N ASN A 37 -9.84 2.87 8.08
CA ASN A 37 -10.33 2.85 9.46
C ASN A 37 -10.02 1.52 10.18
N GLY A 38 -8.78 1.04 10.04
CA GLY A 38 -8.30 -0.21 10.64
C GLY A 38 -8.71 -1.50 9.92
N LYS A 39 -9.59 -1.45 8.92
CA LYS A 39 -10.02 -2.62 8.14
C LYS A 39 -9.21 -2.76 6.87
N VAL A 40 -8.81 -3.99 6.53
CA VAL A 40 -8.13 -4.28 5.26
C VAL A 40 -9.07 -3.96 4.10
N LEU A 41 -8.64 -3.08 3.21
CA LEU A 41 -9.38 -2.69 2.02
C LEU A 41 -8.84 -3.40 0.78
N TYR A 42 -7.52 -3.40 0.59
CA TYR A 42 -6.84 -4.12 -0.48
C TYR A 42 -5.49 -4.64 0.02
N ARG A 43 -5.03 -5.77 -0.51
CA ARG A 43 -3.69 -6.30 -0.25
C ARG A 43 -3.22 -7.14 -1.41
N ALA A 44 -1.91 -7.25 -1.61
CA ALA A 44 -1.37 -8.32 -2.44
C ALA A 44 -1.55 -9.66 -1.73
N VAL A 45 -2.15 -10.62 -2.41
CA VAL A 45 -2.34 -12.01 -1.93
C VAL A 45 -1.54 -12.97 -2.78
N ALA A 46 -1.53 -12.78 -4.10
CA ALA A 46 -0.78 -13.63 -5.02
C ALA A 46 0.64 -13.10 -5.26
N GLU A 47 1.58 -13.98 -5.62
CA GLU A 47 2.95 -13.58 -5.94
C GLU A 47 3.04 -12.59 -7.10
N SER A 48 2.15 -12.72 -8.09
CA SER A 48 2.05 -11.78 -9.22
C SER A 48 1.64 -10.35 -8.79
N GLU A 49 1.04 -10.22 -7.60
CA GLU A 49 0.67 -8.93 -7.02
C GLU A 49 1.79 -8.30 -6.20
N PHE A 50 2.84 -9.06 -5.86
CA PHE A 50 4.03 -8.50 -5.25
C PHE A 50 4.75 -7.59 -6.24
N ALA A 51 5.43 -6.60 -5.69
CA ALA A 51 6.20 -5.65 -6.47
C ALA A 51 7.67 -6.02 -6.46
N SER A 52 8.39 -5.68 -7.53
CA SER A 52 9.84 -5.88 -7.63
C SER A 52 10.67 -4.84 -6.85
N SER A 53 10.02 -3.79 -6.35
CA SER A 53 10.68 -2.74 -5.58
C SER A 53 9.74 -2.12 -4.54
N LEU A 54 10.32 -1.50 -3.51
CA LEU A 54 9.58 -0.77 -2.49
C LEU A 54 8.75 0.37 -3.10
N GLN A 55 9.33 1.10 -4.07
CA GLN A 55 8.65 2.21 -4.74
C GLN A 55 7.43 1.72 -5.53
N THR A 56 7.54 0.58 -6.21
CA THR A 56 6.43 -0.02 -6.94
C THR A 56 5.33 -0.52 -5.98
N ALA A 57 5.70 -1.10 -4.83
CA ALA A 57 4.73 -1.49 -3.79
C ALA A 57 3.97 -0.29 -3.22
N GLN A 58 4.68 0.81 -2.93
CA GLN A 58 4.08 2.08 -2.50
C GLN A 58 3.08 2.63 -3.54
N ALA A 59 3.48 2.63 -4.82
CA ALA A 59 2.64 3.10 -5.92
C ALA A 59 1.37 2.23 -6.07
N ARG A 60 1.48 0.90 -5.96
CA ARG A 60 0.33 -0.02 -6.02
C ARG A 60 -0.67 0.24 -4.88
N ALA A 61 -0.19 0.38 -3.65
CA ALA A 61 -1.04 0.73 -2.51
C ALA A 61 -1.74 2.09 -2.74
N GLN A 62 -0.99 3.09 -3.20
CA GLN A 62 -1.52 4.43 -3.45
C GLN A 62 -2.57 4.43 -4.57
N GLN A 63 -2.34 3.74 -5.68
CA GLN A 63 -3.30 3.62 -6.78
C GLN A 63 -4.60 2.95 -6.33
N ARG A 64 -4.52 1.90 -5.51
CA ARG A 64 -5.70 1.23 -4.96
C ARG A 64 -6.50 2.13 -4.02
N MET A 65 -5.82 2.90 -3.17
CA MET A 65 -6.46 3.94 -2.35
C MET A 65 -7.14 5.01 -3.21
N ILE A 66 -6.46 5.56 -4.23
CA ILE A 66 -7.02 6.58 -5.14
C ILE A 66 -8.26 6.02 -5.86
N LYS A 67 -8.21 4.78 -6.32
CA LYS A 67 -9.35 4.12 -6.97
C LYS A 67 -10.56 4.07 -6.05
N HIS A 68 -10.36 3.68 -4.80
CA HIS A 68 -11.44 3.63 -3.81
C HIS A 68 -11.98 5.02 -3.43
N LEU A 69 -11.10 6.02 -3.31
CA LEU A 69 -11.52 7.41 -3.11
C LEU A 69 -12.44 7.87 -4.24
N LYS A 70 -12.05 7.62 -5.50
CA LYS A 70 -12.87 7.97 -6.67
C LYS A 70 -14.23 7.27 -6.67
N SER A 71 -14.30 5.99 -6.29
CA SER A 71 -15.57 5.27 -6.24
C SER A 71 -16.50 5.71 -5.10
N MET A 72 -15.98 6.35 -4.05
CA MET A 72 -16.82 6.92 -2.98
C MET A 72 -17.35 8.32 -3.30
N MET A 73 -16.74 9.00 -4.28
CA MET A 73 -17.16 10.34 -4.73
C MET A 73 -18.16 10.30 -5.89
N SER A 74 -18.41 9.12 -6.44
CA SER A 74 -19.41 8.88 -7.49
C SER A 74 -20.72 8.45 -6.85
#